data_AF-A0A353ZCW3-F1
#
_entry.id   AF-A0A353ZCW3-F1
#
_cell.length_a   1.000
_cell.length_b   1.000
_cell.length_c   1.000
_cell.angle_alpha   90.00
_cell.angle_beta   90.00
_cell.angle_gamma   90.00
#
_symmetry.space_group_name_H-M   'P 1'
#
loop_
_entity.id
_entity.type
_entity.pdbx_description
1 polymer ?
#
loop_
_entity_poly.entity_id
_entity_poly.type
_entity_poly.pdbx_seq_one_letter_code
_entity_poly.pdbx_strand_id
1 'polypeptide(L)'
;MRNLRLASKMLVLTIILISTLLVVALVALNRMAAVNAQVKNLVEQTLRKKSTATQLQIGLLSSVRAQKNAILAPDDAKSIEYANLSRKDYDGVRTQYDKLREGLSANANERQSTVIERLGRDLEAFQKVNQETLDLSVLNTTIKGREVIINSVVPDVLSLLERLQEWGKKSTQESDHGALFDLIGQVETIPQLALAHFASMSLEDMTSIETDTTSRLAQIQQGLAAL
;
A
#
# COMPACT_ATOMS: atom_id res chain seq x y z
N MET A 1 57.97 10.23 -51.93
CA MET A 1 56.84 10.25 -50.98
C MET A 1 55.83 11.27 -51.49
N ARG A 2 54.66 10.84 -51.97
CA ARG A 2 53.67 11.72 -52.62
C ARG A 2 52.99 12.60 -51.56
N ASN A 3 53.14 13.91 -51.68
CA ASN A 3 52.41 14.89 -50.88
C ASN A 3 50.90 14.75 -51.15
N LEU A 4 50.21 14.03 -50.28
CA LEU A 4 48.75 14.02 -50.24
C LEU A 4 48.27 15.47 -50.14
N ARG A 5 47.51 15.93 -51.14
CA ARG A 5 46.93 17.28 -51.20
C ARG A 5 46.23 17.59 -49.88
N LEU A 6 46.42 18.80 -49.36
CA LEU A 6 45.89 19.29 -48.09
C LEU A 6 44.39 18.93 -47.88
N ALA A 7 43.60 18.99 -48.95
CA ALA A 7 42.19 18.62 -48.98
C ALA A 7 41.90 17.17 -48.51
N SER A 8 42.75 16.21 -48.86
CA SER A 8 42.56 14.81 -48.44
C SER A 8 42.75 14.64 -46.92
N LYS A 9 43.64 15.43 -46.30
CA LYS A 9 43.84 15.40 -44.84
C LYS A 9 42.66 16.00 -44.10
N MET A 10 42.10 17.10 -44.64
CA MET A 10 40.90 17.72 -44.08
C MET A 10 39.69 16.79 -44.16
N LEU A 11 39.49 16.10 -45.29
CA LEU A 11 38.39 15.15 -45.46
C LEU A 11 38.49 13.96 -44.48
N VAL A 12 39.68 13.38 -44.32
CA VAL A 12 39.88 12.29 -43.36
C VAL A 12 39.56 12.74 -41.93
N LEU A 13 39.98 13.96 -41.55
CA LEU A 13 39.70 14.51 -40.22
C LEU A 13 38.19 14.72 -40.00
N THR A 14 37.47 15.22 -41.01
CA THR A 14 36.01 15.36 -40.96
C THR A 14 35.32 14.01 -40.81
N ILE A 15 35.74 12.98 -41.54
CA ILE A 15 35.17 11.63 -41.42
C ILE A 15 35.39 11.07 -40.00
N ILE A 16 36.60 11.23 -39.45
CA ILE A 16 36.89 10.77 -38.09
C ILE A 16 35.99 11.49 -37.08
N LEU A 17 35.84 12.82 -37.21
CA LEU A 17 34.99 13.62 -36.32
C LEU A 17 33.51 13.20 -36.39
N ILE A 18 32.97 12.98 -37.59
CA ILE A 18 31.59 12.52 -37.77
C ILE A 18 31.42 11.11 -37.18
N SER A 19 32.39 10.22 -37.42
CA SER A 19 32.36 8.85 -36.91
C SER A 19 32.41 8.80 -35.39
N THR A 20 33.25 9.61 -34.73
CA THR A 20 33.29 9.64 -33.25
C THR A 20 32.00 10.18 -32.67
N LEU A 21 31.41 11.21 -33.29
CA LEU A 21 30.13 11.78 -32.86
C LEU A 21 28.98 10.76 -32.98
N LEU A 22 28.95 9.98 -34.07
CA LEU A 22 27.98 8.88 -34.24
C LEU A 22 28.13 7.78 -33.18
N VAL A 23 29.36 7.38 -32.86
CA VAL A 23 29.62 6.37 -31.81
C VAL A 23 29.15 6.87 -30.45
N VAL A 24 29.46 8.12 -30.10
CA VAL A 24 28.99 8.72 -28.83
C VAL A 24 27.46 8.81 -28.79
N ALA A 25 26.81 9.21 -29.90
CA ALA A 25 25.36 9.26 -29.98
C ALA A 25 24.70 7.87 -29.79
N LEU A 26 25.26 6.82 -30.42
CA LEU A 26 24.76 5.45 -30.24
C LEU A 26 24.92 4.97 -28.79
N VAL A 27 26.04 5.25 -28.14
CA VAL A 27 26.25 4.92 -26.73
C VAL A 27 25.27 5.68 -25.84
N ALA A 28 25.02 6.96 -26.12
CA ALA A 28 24.05 7.77 -25.38
C ALA A 28 22.63 7.22 -25.50
N LEU A 29 22.20 6.84 -26.71
CA LEU A 29 20.89 6.22 -26.96
C LEU A 29 20.74 4.90 -26.21
N ASN A 30 21.76 4.03 -26.25
CA ASN A 30 21.72 2.74 -25.54
C ASN A 30 21.68 2.94 -24.01
N ARG A 31 22.42 3.92 -23.48
CA ARG A 31 22.36 4.26 -22.05
C ARG A 31 21.01 4.81 -21.64
N MET A 32 20.42 5.71 -22.43
CA MET A 32 19.07 6.24 -22.18
C MET A 32 18.01 5.13 -22.20
N ALA A 33 18.09 4.20 -23.14
CA ALA A 33 17.17 3.06 -23.19
C ALA A 33 17.28 2.17 -21.95
N ALA A 34 18.50 1.88 -21.50
CA ALA A 34 18.75 1.11 -20.28
C ALA A 34 18.24 1.82 -19.02
N VAL A 35 18.49 3.13 -18.90
CA VAL A 35 17.98 3.94 -17.79
C VAL A 35 16.46 3.99 -17.79
N ASN A 36 15.83 4.18 -18.96
CA ASN A 36 14.37 4.20 -19.06
C ASN A 36 13.74 2.86 -18.64
N ALA A 37 14.35 1.74 -19.03
CA ALA A 37 13.90 0.41 -18.60
C ALA A 37 14.06 0.21 -17.08
N GLN A 38 15.15 0.69 -16.48
CA GLN A 38 15.35 0.64 -15.03
C GLN A 38 14.33 1.50 -14.28
N VAL A 39 14.11 2.75 -14.72
CA VAL A 39 13.12 3.66 -14.13
C VAL A 39 11.72 3.05 -14.22
N LYS A 40 11.34 2.51 -15.38
CA LYS A 40 10.06 1.85 -15.57
C LYS A 40 9.88 0.67 -14.60
N ASN A 41 10.90 -0.19 -14.46
CA ASN A 41 10.86 -1.30 -13.51
C ASN A 41 10.75 -0.83 -12.05
N LEU A 42 11.46 0.24 -11.66
CA LEU A 42 11.37 0.81 -10.31
C LEU A 42 9.98 1.37 -10.01
N VAL A 43 9.39 2.09 -10.97
CA VAL A 43 8.03 2.64 -10.84
C VAL A 43 7.01 1.51 -10.75
N GLU A 44 7.06 0.51 -11.65
CA GLU A 44 6.14 -0.63 -11.62
C GLU A 44 6.23 -1.41 -10.30
N GLN A 45 7.44 -1.67 -9.79
CA GLN A 45 7.62 -2.35 -8.51
C GLN A 45 7.09 -1.52 -7.33
N THR A 46 7.32 -0.21 -7.34
CA THR A 46 6.85 0.70 -6.28
C THR A 46 5.32 0.78 -6.28
N LEU A 47 4.70 0.92 -7.46
CA LEU A 47 3.25 0.93 -7.62
C LEU A 47 2.61 -0.39 -7.16
N ARG A 48 3.21 -1.54 -7.50
CA ARG A 48 2.74 -2.84 -7.04
C ARG A 48 2.82 -2.96 -5.52
N LYS A 49 3.98 -2.64 -4.91
CA LYS A 49 4.16 -2.66 -3.45
C LYS A 49 3.12 -1.79 -2.75
N LYS A 50 2.90 -0.59 -3.28
CA LYS A 50 1.91 0.33 -2.74
C LYS A 50 0.48 -0.20 -2.88
N SER A 51 0.10 -0.67 -4.06
CA SER A 51 -1.23 -1.25 -4.30
C SER A 51 -1.50 -2.40 -3.35
N THR A 52 -0.54 -3.31 -3.16
CA THR A 52 -0.66 -4.42 -2.21
C THR A 52 -0.80 -3.91 -0.77
N ALA A 53 -0.02 -2.90 -0.35
CA ALA A 53 -0.15 -2.31 0.98
C ALA A 53 -1.53 -1.65 1.20
N THR A 54 -2.06 -0.96 0.19
CA THR A 54 -3.42 -0.39 0.23
C THR A 54 -4.48 -1.49 0.31
N GLN A 55 -4.34 -2.58 -0.44
CA GLN A 55 -5.25 -3.72 -0.35
C GLN A 55 -5.21 -4.39 1.03
N LEU A 56 -4.01 -4.54 1.61
CA LEU A 56 -3.83 -5.03 2.97
C LEU A 56 -4.57 -4.15 3.97
N GLN A 57 -4.41 -2.83 3.87
CA GLN A 57 -5.09 -1.86 4.73
C GLN A 57 -6.61 -1.92 4.59
N ILE A 58 -7.14 -1.98 3.36
CA ILE A 58 -8.58 -2.10 3.09
C ILE A 58 -9.13 -3.39 3.70
N GLY A 59 -8.43 -4.52 3.48
CA GLY A 59 -8.83 -5.81 4.06
C GLY A 59 -8.85 -5.79 5.58
N LEU A 60 -7.86 -5.15 6.21
CA LEU A 60 -7.79 -5.04 7.67
C LEU A 60 -8.96 -4.21 8.21
N LEU A 61 -9.25 -3.05 7.59
CA LEU A 61 -10.39 -2.23 7.97
C LEU A 61 -11.74 -2.95 7.77
N SER A 62 -11.87 -3.73 6.69
CA SER A 62 -13.06 -4.56 6.45
C SER A 62 -13.24 -5.63 7.53
N SER A 63 -12.16 -6.33 7.89
CA SER A 63 -12.15 -7.33 8.96
C SER A 63 -12.56 -6.73 10.31
N VAL A 64 -12.03 -5.56 10.67
CA VAL A 64 -12.39 -4.87 11.92
C VAL A 64 -13.84 -4.37 11.89
N ARG A 65 -14.32 -3.88 10.74
CA ARG A 65 -15.74 -3.48 10.59
C ARG A 65 -16.66 -4.69 10.82
N ALA A 66 -16.37 -5.82 10.18
CA ALA A 66 -17.13 -7.05 10.37
C ALA A 66 -17.06 -7.54 11.83
N GLN A 67 -15.89 -7.44 12.49
CA GLN A 67 -15.75 -7.75 13.91
C GLN A 67 -16.65 -6.86 14.78
N LYS A 68 -16.66 -5.54 14.56
CA LYS A 68 -17.54 -4.60 15.26
C LYS A 68 -19.01 -4.97 15.04
N ASN A 69 -19.40 -5.30 13.81
CA ASN A 69 -20.77 -5.71 13.50
C ASN A 69 -21.15 -7.03 14.17
N ALA A 70 -20.22 -7.97 14.34
CA ALA A 70 -20.46 -9.19 15.10
C ALA A 70 -20.81 -8.89 16.56
N ILE A 71 -20.11 -7.93 17.17
CA ILE A 71 -20.30 -7.56 18.57
C ILE A 71 -21.59 -6.75 18.80
N LEU A 72 -21.99 -5.94 17.81
CA LEU A 72 -23.20 -5.12 17.88
C LEU A 72 -24.45 -5.82 17.35
N ALA A 73 -24.31 -7.03 16.79
CA ALA A 73 -25.43 -7.76 16.24
C ALA A 73 -26.48 -8.07 17.34
N PRO A 74 -27.78 -7.85 17.07
CA PRO A 74 -28.83 -8.08 18.06
C PRO A 74 -29.17 -9.57 18.24
N ASP A 75 -28.79 -10.40 17.28
CA ASP A 75 -29.08 -11.83 17.25
C ASP A 75 -27.82 -12.65 16.94
N ASP A 76 -27.77 -13.86 17.49
CA ASP A 76 -26.60 -14.74 17.41
C ASP A 76 -26.30 -15.17 15.97
N ALA A 77 -27.32 -15.32 15.13
CA ALA A 77 -27.14 -15.72 13.74
C ALA A 77 -26.35 -14.68 12.94
N LYS A 78 -26.72 -13.39 13.07
CA LYS A 78 -25.96 -12.28 12.47
C LYS A 78 -24.58 -12.11 13.11
N SER A 79 -24.46 -12.29 14.42
CA SER A 79 -23.16 -12.25 15.10
C SER A 79 -22.19 -13.27 14.48
N ILE A 80 -22.65 -14.51 14.31
CA ILE A 80 -21.88 -15.60 13.67
C ILE A 80 -21.54 -15.26 12.22
N GLU A 81 -22.49 -14.72 11.44
CA GLU A 81 -22.26 -14.33 10.05
C GLU A 81 -21.14 -13.27 9.95
N TYR A 82 -21.23 -12.20 10.73
CA TYR A 82 -20.22 -11.14 10.74
C TYR A 82 -18.87 -11.63 11.30
N ALA A 83 -18.87 -12.53 12.28
CA ALA A 83 -17.64 -13.14 12.77
C ALA A 83 -16.94 -13.94 11.68
N ASN A 84 -17.69 -14.72 10.90
CA ASN A 84 -17.14 -15.47 9.76
C ASN A 84 -16.64 -14.54 8.66
N LEU A 85 -17.35 -13.44 8.38
CA LEU A 85 -16.90 -12.43 7.43
C LEU A 85 -15.58 -11.78 7.90
N SER A 86 -15.47 -11.42 9.17
CA SER A 86 -14.25 -10.85 9.75
C SER A 86 -13.04 -11.79 9.60
N ARG A 87 -13.21 -13.08 9.86
CA ARG A 87 -12.18 -14.10 9.67
C ARG A 87 -11.77 -14.22 8.20
N LYS A 88 -12.74 -14.30 7.29
CA LYS A 88 -12.50 -14.37 5.84
C LYS A 88 -11.73 -13.15 5.32
N ASP A 89 -12.13 -11.95 5.74
CA ASP A 89 -11.44 -10.72 5.35
C ASP A 89 -10.01 -10.69 5.88
N TYR A 90 -9.79 -11.20 7.10
CA TYR A 90 -8.46 -11.32 7.69
C TYR A 90 -7.56 -12.33 6.95
N ASP A 91 -8.10 -13.46 6.49
CA ASP A 91 -7.36 -14.39 5.62
C ASP A 91 -6.89 -13.69 4.33
N GLY A 92 -7.73 -12.79 3.81
CA GLY A 92 -7.38 -11.88 2.72
C GLY A 92 -6.21 -10.95 3.08
N VAL A 93 -6.22 -10.36 4.28
CA VAL A 93 -5.10 -9.54 4.80
C VAL A 93 -3.80 -10.34 4.83
N ARG A 94 -3.83 -11.58 5.34
CA ARG A 94 -2.63 -12.42 5.40
C ARG A 94 -2.08 -12.73 4.01
N THR A 95 -2.96 -13.03 3.06
CA THR A 95 -2.59 -13.25 1.65
C THR A 95 -1.90 -12.01 1.05
N GLN A 96 -2.41 -10.80 1.33
CA GLN A 96 -1.79 -9.57 0.84
C GLN A 96 -0.47 -9.24 1.55
N TYR A 97 -0.36 -9.57 2.84
CA TYR A 97 0.90 -9.47 3.58
C TYR A 97 1.98 -10.37 2.97
N ASP A 98 1.65 -11.62 2.65
CA ASP A 98 2.60 -12.56 2.05
C ASP A 98 3.07 -12.07 0.67
N LYS A 99 2.16 -11.55 -0.16
CA LYS A 99 2.51 -10.91 -1.44
C LYS A 99 3.41 -9.68 -1.26
N LEU A 100 3.13 -8.85 -0.26
CA LEU A 100 3.95 -7.67 0.04
C LEU A 100 5.35 -8.08 0.48
N ARG A 101 5.45 -9.10 1.35
CA ARG A 101 6.71 -9.68 1.82
C ARG A 101 7.52 -10.28 0.67
N GLU A 102 6.88 -11.06 -0.21
CA GLU A 102 7.51 -11.63 -1.41
C GLU A 102 8.03 -10.52 -2.33
N GLY A 103 7.21 -9.51 -2.61
CA GLY A 103 7.60 -8.36 -3.44
C GLY A 103 8.72 -7.50 -2.85
N LEU A 104 8.94 -7.56 -1.54
CA LEU A 104 10.08 -6.92 -0.87
C LEU A 104 11.34 -7.80 -0.91
N SER A 105 11.23 -9.12 -0.84
CA SER A 105 12.39 -10.03 -0.75
C SER A 105 13.43 -9.86 -1.86
N ALA A 106 13.01 -9.42 -3.05
CA ALA A 106 13.90 -9.21 -4.18
C ALA A 106 14.79 -7.95 -4.06
N ASN A 107 14.36 -6.90 -3.35
CA ASN A 107 14.98 -5.57 -3.35
C ASN A 107 14.88 -4.86 -1.98
N ALA A 108 14.70 -5.59 -0.88
CA ALA A 108 14.52 -5.00 0.43
C ALA A 108 15.84 -4.48 0.99
N ASN A 109 15.85 -3.23 1.41
CA ASN A 109 16.88 -2.75 2.33
C ASN A 109 16.58 -3.24 3.76
N GLU A 110 17.60 -3.22 4.63
CA GLU A 110 17.49 -3.71 6.03
C GLU A 110 16.32 -3.08 6.80
N ARG A 111 16.03 -1.80 6.53
CA ARG A 111 14.91 -1.08 7.14
C ARG A 111 13.56 -1.64 6.69
N GLN A 112 13.38 -1.87 5.39
CA GLN A 112 12.15 -2.45 4.83
C GLN A 112 11.91 -3.87 5.38
N SER A 113 12.97 -4.68 5.50
CA SER A 113 12.90 -6.01 6.11
C SER A 113 12.46 -5.94 7.58
N THR A 114 13.01 -5.00 8.35
CA THR A 114 12.62 -4.82 9.75
C THR A 114 11.15 -4.38 9.89
N VAL A 115 10.69 -3.48 9.02
CA VAL A 115 9.30 -3.00 9.02
C VAL A 115 8.32 -4.12 8.66
N ILE A 116 8.62 -4.92 7.63
CA ILE A 116 7.71 -6.00 7.22
C ILE A 116 7.64 -7.13 8.25
N GLU A 117 8.74 -7.44 8.93
CA GLU A 117 8.75 -8.40 10.04
C GLU A 117 7.94 -7.88 11.24
N ARG A 118 8.10 -6.60 11.57
CA ARG A 118 7.31 -5.98 12.64
C ARG A 118 5.82 -5.99 12.30
N LEU A 119 5.45 -5.65 11.06
CA LEU A 119 4.06 -5.73 10.60
C LEU A 119 3.52 -7.16 10.72
N GLY A 120 4.32 -8.18 10.40
CA GLY A 120 3.92 -9.58 10.55
C GLY A 120 3.58 -9.95 12.00
N ARG A 121 4.42 -9.52 12.96
CA ARG A 121 4.17 -9.72 14.39
C ARG A 121 2.92 -8.99 14.88
N ASP A 122 2.73 -7.74 14.46
CA ASP A 122 1.56 -6.96 14.83
C ASP A 122 0.26 -7.57 14.25
N LEU A 123 0.31 -8.08 13.03
CA LEU A 123 -0.81 -8.81 12.43
C LEU A 123 -1.14 -10.08 13.21
N GLU A 124 -0.15 -10.86 13.62
CA GLU A 124 -0.36 -12.07 14.43
C GLU A 124 -0.95 -11.76 15.81
N ALA A 125 -0.47 -10.68 16.45
CA ALA A 125 -1.05 -10.19 17.70
C ALA A 125 -2.52 -9.77 17.51
N PHE A 126 -2.80 -8.98 16.46
CA PHE A 126 -4.15 -8.58 16.10
C PHE A 126 -5.04 -9.80 15.84
N GLN A 127 -4.57 -10.83 15.12
CA GLN A 127 -5.35 -12.03 14.83
C GLN A 127 -5.83 -12.72 16.11
N LYS A 128 -4.93 -12.84 17.09
CA LYS A 128 -5.24 -13.46 18.37
C LYS A 128 -6.34 -12.68 19.10
N VAL A 129 -6.18 -11.36 19.24
CA VAL A 129 -7.17 -10.50 19.88
C VAL A 129 -8.49 -10.51 19.10
N ASN A 130 -8.43 -10.48 17.76
CA ASN A 130 -9.59 -10.54 16.90
C ASN A 130 -10.39 -11.82 17.13
N GLN A 131 -9.70 -12.97 17.11
CA GLN A 131 -10.31 -14.28 17.32
C GLN A 131 -10.96 -14.39 18.71
N GLU A 132 -10.27 -13.98 19.78
CA GLU A 132 -10.83 -13.96 21.14
C GLU A 132 -12.08 -13.08 21.23
N THR A 133 -12.04 -11.90 20.60
CA THR A 133 -13.18 -10.98 20.57
C THR A 133 -14.37 -11.57 19.80
N LEU A 134 -14.11 -12.20 18.65
CA LEU A 134 -15.13 -12.85 17.85
C LEU A 134 -15.78 -14.01 18.61
N ASP A 135 -14.99 -14.81 19.31
CA ASP A 135 -15.52 -15.91 20.13
C ASP A 135 -16.40 -15.39 21.27
N LEU A 136 -16.01 -14.27 21.92
CA LEU A 136 -16.85 -13.59 22.92
C LEU A 136 -18.13 -12.96 22.33
N SER A 137 -18.07 -12.47 21.09
CA SER A 137 -19.20 -11.86 20.40
C SER A 137 -20.28 -12.88 20.04
N VAL A 138 -19.88 -14.11 19.68
CA VAL A 138 -20.80 -15.21 19.38
C VAL A 138 -21.50 -15.71 20.64
N LEU A 139 -20.86 -15.58 21.81
CA LEU A 139 -21.48 -15.90 23.10
C LEU A 139 -22.48 -14.83 23.59
N ASN A 140 -22.74 -13.80 22.78
CA ASN A 140 -23.64 -12.67 23.07
C ASN A 140 -23.41 -12.01 24.42
N THR A 141 -22.14 -12.00 24.87
CA THR A 141 -21.72 -11.22 26.04
C THR A 141 -21.42 -9.78 25.59
N THR A 142 -22.44 -9.09 25.08
CA THR A 142 -22.37 -7.77 24.44
C THR A 142 -21.58 -6.75 25.29
N ILE A 143 -21.64 -6.86 26.62
CA ILE A 143 -20.91 -6.02 27.57
C ILE A 143 -19.39 -6.29 27.53
N LYS A 144 -18.95 -7.56 27.44
CA LYS A 144 -17.53 -7.94 27.44
C LYS A 144 -16.87 -7.70 26.08
N GLY A 145 -17.58 -7.98 24.98
CA GLY A 145 -17.07 -7.70 23.63
C GLY A 145 -16.76 -6.20 23.45
N ARG A 146 -17.61 -5.32 23.98
CA ARG A 146 -17.42 -3.86 23.93
C ARG A 146 -16.14 -3.40 24.64
N GLU A 147 -15.87 -3.95 25.82
CA GLU A 147 -14.68 -3.58 26.61
C GLU A 147 -13.38 -3.96 25.89
N VAL A 148 -13.34 -5.15 25.27
CA VAL A 148 -12.17 -5.63 24.50
C VAL A 148 -11.91 -4.78 23.24
N ILE A 149 -12.96 -4.34 22.52
CA ILE A 149 -12.76 -3.46 21.35
C ILE A 149 -12.07 -2.17 21.76
N ILE A 150 -12.60 -1.50 22.79
CA ILE A 150 -12.15 -0.16 23.18
C ILE A 150 -10.73 -0.22 23.75
N ASN A 151 -10.44 -1.21 24.60
CA ASN A 151 -9.19 -1.26 25.34
C ASN A 151 -8.06 -1.98 24.61
N SER A 152 -8.35 -2.82 23.60
CA SER A 152 -7.34 -3.63 22.91
C SER A 152 -7.35 -3.43 21.41
N VAL A 153 -8.49 -3.65 20.74
CA VAL A 153 -8.55 -3.63 19.27
C VAL A 153 -8.29 -2.24 18.70
N VAL A 154 -8.94 -1.20 19.25
CA VAL A 154 -8.80 0.16 18.73
C VAL A 154 -7.33 0.62 18.80
N PRO A 155 -6.65 0.62 19.96
CA PRO A 155 -5.24 1.01 20.04
C PRO A 155 -4.33 0.26 19.06
N ASP A 156 -4.51 -1.06 18.91
CA ASP A 156 -3.70 -1.88 18.02
C ASP A 156 -3.91 -1.50 16.56
N VAL A 157 -5.16 -1.32 16.13
CA VAL A 157 -5.52 -0.85 14.79
C VAL A 157 -4.96 0.54 14.52
N LEU A 158 -5.02 1.46 15.48
CA LEU A 158 -4.44 2.80 15.33
C LEU A 158 -2.93 2.73 15.11
N SER A 159 -2.25 1.92 15.93
CA SER A 159 -0.81 1.75 15.81
C SER A 159 -0.41 1.12 14.47
N LEU A 160 -1.23 0.22 13.93
CA LEU A 160 -1.03 -0.40 12.62
C LEU A 160 -1.23 0.61 11.49
N LEU A 161 -2.30 1.41 11.56
CA LEU A 161 -2.59 2.44 10.56
C LEU A 161 -1.52 3.53 10.53
N GLU A 162 -1.05 3.98 11.69
CA GLU A 162 0.04 4.94 11.81
C GLU A 162 1.33 4.39 11.18
N ARG A 163 1.67 3.12 11.45
CA ARG A 163 2.85 2.46 10.85
C ARG A 163 2.73 2.31 9.33
N LEU A 164 1.55 1.99 8.81
CA LEU A 164 1.29 1.94 7.37
C LEU A 164 1.40 3.33 6.72
N GLN A 165 0.91 4.38 7.38
CA GLN A 165 1.07 5.77 6.92
C GLN A 165 2.53 6.20 6.92
N GLU A 166 3.29 5.93 8.00
CA GLU A 166 4.72 6.22 8.05
C GLU A 166 5.50 5.52 6.93
N TRP A 167 5.19 4.25 6.67
CA TRP A 167 5.79 3.51 5.57
C TRP A 167 5.45 4.15 4.22
N GLY A 168 4.18 4.53 4.04
CA GLY A 168 3.72 5.31 2.88
C GLY A 168 4.55 6.56 2.65
N LYS A 169 4.68 7.42 3.66
CA LYS A 169 5.46 8.68 3.62
C LYS A 169 6.95 8.47 3.32
N LYS A 170 7.55 7.43 3.89
CA LYS A 170 8.98 7.11 3.68
C LYS A 170 9.23 6.56 2.28
N SER A 171 8.30 5.77 1.74
CA SER A 171 8.40 5.24 0.37
C SER A 171 8.24 6.32 -0.70
N THR A 172 7.50 7.39 -0.40
CA THR A 172 7.26 8.53 -1.30
C THR A 172 8.44 9.50 -1.32
N GLN A 173 9.11 9.74 -0.19
CA GLN A 173 10.23 10.69 -0.11
C GLN A 173 11.45 10.33 -0.98
N GLU A 174 11.52 9.10 -1.50
CA GLU A 174 12.56 8.63 -2.42
C GLU A 174 12.21 8.78 -3.93
N SER A 175 11.01 9.25 -4.31
CA SER A 175 10.61 9.36 -5.74
C SER A 175 9.98 10.72 -6.12
N ASP A 176 10.48 11.32 -7.20
CA ASP A 176 10.25 12.72 -7.62
C ASP A 176 9.01 12.91 -8.53
N HIS A 177 7.85 12.35 -8.16
CA HIS A 177 6.67 12.26 -9.05
C HIS A 177 5.36 12.79 -8.43
N GLY A 178 5.19 14.12 -8.36
CA GLY A 178 4.10 14.80 -7.65
C GLY A 178 2.64 14.43 -7.99
N ALA A 179 2.28 14.12 -9.25
CA ALA A 179 0.87 13.88 -9.61
C ALA A 179 0.31 12.55 -9.08
N LEU A 180 1.17 11.53 -8.97
CA LEU A 180 0.79 10.26 -8.36
C LEU A 180 0.61 10.44 -6.84
N PHE A 181 1.28 11.43 -6.26
CA PHE A 181 1.34 11.68 -4.82
C PHE A 181 0.13 12.45 -4.28
N ASP A 182 -0.54 13.25 -5.11
CA ASP A 182 -1.82 13.85 -4.73
C ASP A 182 -2.93 12.79 -4.56
N LEU A 183 -2.95 11.78 -5.43
CA LEU A 183 -3.84 10.61 -5.27
C LEU A 183 -3.51 9.81 -3.99
N ILE A 184 -2.24 9.82 -3.60
CA ILE A 184 -1.72 9.17 -2.39
C ILE A 184 -2.10 9.93 -1.12
N GLY A 185 -2.07 11.27 -1.16
CA GLY A 185 -2.54 12.11 -0.05
C GLY A 185 -4.01 11.87 0.29
N GLN A 186 -4.85 11.52 -0.71
CA GLN A 186 -6.24 11.15 -0.45
C GLN A 186 -6.38 9.84 0.34
N VAL A 187 -5.49 8.86 0.12
CA VAL A 187 -5.44 7.59 0.88
C VAL A 187 -5.06 7.84 2.35
N GLU A 188 -4.25 8.87 2.65
CA GLU A 188 -3.88 9.21 4.03
C GLU A 188 -5.07 9.66 4.90
N THR A 189 -6.17 10.11 4.30
CA THR A 189 -7.38 10.52 5.03
C THR A 189 -8.28 9.35 5.44
N ILE A 190 -8.15 8.19 4.79
CA ILE A 190 -8.96 7.00 5.06
C ILE A 190 -8.75 6.47 6.50
N PRO A 191 -7.51 6.36 7.01
CA PRO A 191 -7.27 6.07 8.42
C PRO A 191 -7.99 6.98 9.40
N GLN A 192 -8.02 8.29 9.13
CA GLN A 192 -8.63 9.29 10.02
C GLN A 192 -10.15 9.19 10.03
N LEU A 193 -10.75 8.88 8.88
CA LEU A 193 -12.18 8.58 8.79
C LEU A 193 -12.51 7.25 9.47
N ALA A 194 -11.70 6.21 9.28
CA ALA A 194 -11.88 4.95 10.00
C ALA A 194 -11.78 5.16 11.52
N LEU A 195 -10.82 5.97 11.98
CA LEU A 195 -10.68 6.44 13.36
C LEU A 195 -11.94 7.12 13.89
N ALA A 196 -12.48 8.08 13.14
CA ALA A 196 -13.73 8.75 13.48
C ALA A 196 -14.90 7.78 13.53
N HIS A 197 -14.96 6.80 12.62
CA HIS A 197 -15.97 5.73 12.60
C HIS A 197 -15.86 4.80 13.81
N PHE A 198 -14.64 4.51 14.26
CA PHE A 198 -14.40 3.73 15.47
C PHE A 198 -14.76 4.49 16.75
N ALA A 199 -14.49 5.80 16.78
CA ALA A 199 -14.85 6.67 17.92
C ALA A 199 -16.34 7.03 17.97
N SER A 200 -17.02 7.08 16.82
CA SER A 200 -18.45 7.40 16.75
C SER A 200 -19.30 6.27 17.35
N MET A 201 -20.19 6.64 18.27
CA MET A 201 -21.07 5.70 18.98
C MET A 201 -22.50 5.68 18.41
N SER A 202 -22.85 6.61 17.52
CA SER A 202 -24.18 6.66 16.91
C SER A 202 -24.17 5.92 15.55
N LEU A 203 -25.25 5.19 15.29
CA LEU A 203 -25.45 4.49 14.02
C LEU A 203 -25.44 5.47 12.83
N GLU A 204 -25.94 6.69 13.05
CA GLU A 204 -26.04 7.76 12.05
C GLU A 204 -24.66 8.30 11.65
N ASP A 205 -23.78 8.57 12.63
CA ASP A 205 -22.40 8.99 12.39
C ASP A 205 -21.60 7.90 11.67
N MET A 206 -21.78 6.63 12.08
CA MET A 206 -21.15 5.49 11.42
C MET A 206 -21.57 5.39 9.95
N THR A 207 -22.87 5.50 9.66
CA THR A 207 -23.41 5.41 8.29
C THR A 207 -22.90 6.56 7.41
N SER A 208 -22.81 7.77 7.97
CA SER A 208 -22.26 8.94 7.28
C SER A 208 -20.78 8.74 6.91
N ILE A 209 -19.97 8.29 7.87
CA ILE A 209 -18.55 8.06 7.65
C ILE A 209 -18.31 6.89 6.68
N GLU A 210 -19.13 5.84 6.74
CA GLU A 210 -19.09 4.73 5.80
C GLU A 210 -19.39 5.17 4.36
N THR A 211 -20.37 6.06 4.20
CA THR A 211 -20.70 6.63 2.89
C THR A 211 -19.53 7.46 2.34
N ASP A 212 -18.90 8.30 3.17
CA ASP A 212 -17.74 9.10 2.76
C ASP A 212 -16.52 8.23 2.41
N THR A 213 -16.21 7.21 3.23
CA THR A 213 -15.10 6.29 2.92
C THR A 213 -15.32 5.48 1.65
N THR A 214 -16.54 5.01 1.41
CA THR A 214 -16.89 4.28 0.18
C THR A 214 -16.78 5.17 -1.06
N SER A 215 -17.25 6.41 -0.98
CA SER A 215 -17.12 7.40 -2.05
C SER A 215 -15.65 7.69 -2.40
N ARG A 216 -14.81 7.91 -1.38
CA ARG A 216 -13.37 8.15 -1.57
C ARG A 216 -12.64 6.95 -2.17
N LEU A 217 -12.97 5.73 -1.72
CA LEU A 217 -12.42 4.51 -2.31
C LEU A 217 -12.79 4.37 -3.79
N ALA A 218 -14.03 4.69 -4.17
CA ALA A 218 -14.46 4.69 -5.56
C ALA A 218 -13.69 5.72 -6.40
N GLN A 219 -13.46 6.93 -5.88
CA GLN A 219 -12.65 7.96 -6.54
C GLN A 219 -11.20 7.52 -6.76
N ILE A 220 -10.58 6.90 -5.75
CA ILE A 220 -9.21 6.37 -5.85
C ILE A 220 -9.15 5.26 -6.90
N GLN A 221 -10.12 4.34 -6.92
CA GLN A 221 -10.18 3.27 -7.92
C GLN A 221 -10.34 3.83 -9.34
N GLN A 222 -11.18 4.84 -9.54
CA GLN A 222 -11.33 5.52 -10.84
C GLN A 222 -10.04 6.23 -11.26
N GLY A 223 -9.38 6.93 -10.34
CA GLY A 223 -8.10 7.59 -10.61
C GLY A 223 -6.99 6.61 -10.97
N LEU A 224 -6.93 5.45 -10.30
CA LEU A 224 -5.99 4.37 -10.62
C LEU A 224 -6.29 3.73 -11.98
N ALA A 225 -7.55 3.63 -12.39
CA ALA A 225 -7.93 3.08 -13.69
C ALA A 225 -7.67 4.02 -14.87
N ALA A 226 -7.49 5.32 -14.61
CA ALA A 226 -7.21 6.34 -15.62
C ALA A 226 -5.71 6.55 -15.90
N LEU A 227 -4.83 5.92 -15.11
CA LEU A 227 -3.37 5.91 -15.27
C LEU A 227 -2.92 4.70 -16.10
#